data_AF-A0A241VEI2-F1
#
_entry.id   AF-A0A241VEI2-F1
#
_cell.length_a   1.000
_cell.length_b   1.000
_cell.length_c   1.000
_cell.angle_alpha   90.00
_cell.angle_beta   90.00
_cell.angle_gamma   90.00
#
_symmetry.space_group_name_H-M   'P 1'
#
loop_
_entity.id
_entity.type
_entity.pdbx_description
1 polymer ?
#
loop_
_entity_poly.entity_id
_entity_poly.type
_entity_poly.pdbx_seq_one_letter_code
_entity_poly.pdbx_strand_id
1 'polypeptide(L)'
;MREPLAYANQNSTILPALKSWLYASGSLTQQLTDFAGGVFKVQPIEEHYQRLLRADAQWMNMPHQHTSWVRESYLYGCDAEPWVKAKSIFPILSLQRRARLFKHIGKKPIGWFLFQRTNPICQRRVILLEDGWTRQSCYTWHGCKFIVQETFLPAFEQFIQQKIKQ
;
A
#
# COMPACT_ATOMS: atom_id res chain seq x y z
N MET A 1 -4.99 -10.67 21.75
CA MET A 1 -5.55 -10.43 20.40
C MET A 1 -5.99 -8.97 20.39
N ARG A 2 -5.16 -8.03 19.91
CA ARG A 2 -5.49 -6.59 19.95
C ARG A 2 -6.37 -6.28 18.74
N GLU A 3 -7.63 -5.95 18.99
CA GLU A 3 -8.47 -5.35 17.97
C GLU A 3 -7.94 -3.97 17.59
N PRO A 4 -7.97 -3.56 16.31
CA PRO A 4 -7.59 -2.20 15.94
C PRO A 4 -8.56 -1.21 16.60
N LEU A 5 -8.01 -0.26 17.36
CA LEU A 5 -8.77 0.82 17.98
C LEU A 5 -9.54 1.60 16.91
N ALA A 6 -10.86 1.51 17.04
CA ALA A 6 -11.91 2.44 16.62
C ALA A 6 -11.65 3.36 15.41
N TYR A 7 -12.53 3.21 14.41
CA TYR A 7 -12.82 4.13 13.30
C TYR A 7 -13.38 5.49 13.78
N ALA A 8 -12.65 6.23 14.62
CA ALA A 8 -13.06 7.56 15.05
C ALA A 8 -12.62 8.63 14.03
N ASN A 9 -13.48 9.63 13.80
CA ASN A 9 -13.28 10.81 12.95
C ASN A 9 -11.84 11.35 12.96
N GLN A 10 -11.06 10.92 11.98
CA GLN A 10 -9.59 10.99 11.97
C GLN A 10 -9.05 12.17 11.12
N ASN A 11 -9.95 12.95 10.49
CA ASN A 11 -9.59 14.01 9.54
C ASN A 11 -8.88 15.24 10.17
N SER A 12 -8.96 15.40 11.50
CA SER A 12 -8.42 16.55 12.24
C SER A 12 -6.93 16.42 12.58
N THR A 13 -6.34 15.22 12.44
CA THR A 13 -4.94 14.94 12.79
C THR A 13 -4.07 14.63 11.56
N ILE A 14 -4.66 14.53 10.38
CA ILE A 14 -3.90 14.32 9.14
C ILE A 14 -3.27 15.65 8.71
N LEU A 15 -1.94 15.65 8.60
CA LEU A 15 -1.19 16.76 8.04
C LEU A 15 -1.77 17.15 6.65
N PRO A 16 -2.07 18.43 6.35
CA PRO A 16 -2.64 18.83 5.07
C PRO A 16 -1.84 18.35 3.86
N ALA A 17 -0.51 18.43 3.96
CA ALA A 17 0.42 17.95 2.95
C ALA A 17 0.30 16.44 2.70
N LEU A 18 -0.03 15.65 3.72
CA LEU A 18 -0.18 14.19 3.62
C LEU A 18 -1.53 13.78 3.04
N LYS A 19 -2.57 14.62 3.15
CA LYS A 19 -3.91 14.33 2.60
C LYS A 19 -3.85 14.07 1.09
N SER A 20 -3.07 14.85 0.34
CA SER A 20 -2.93 14.64 -1.11
C SER A 20 -2.40 13.24 -1.43
N TRP A 21 -1.45 12.72 -0.64
CA TRP A 21 -0.88 11.38 -0.81
C TRP A 21 -1.82 10.24 -0.40
N LEU A 22 -2.55 10.42 0.71
CA LEU A 22 -3.50 9.43 1.22
C LEU A 22 -4.68 9.20 0.26
N TYR A 23 -5.14 10.26 -0.40
CA TYR A 23 -6.29 10.21 -1.30
C TYR A 23 -5.92 10.17 -2.79
N ALA A 24 -4.64 10.34 -3.16
CA ALA A 24 -4.18 10.33 -4.55
C ALA A 24 -4.64 9.07 -5.31
N SER A 25 -5.19 9.28 -6.51
CA SER A 25 -5.46 8.21 -7.47
C SER A 25 -4.17 7.82 -8.21
N GLY A 26 -4.16 6.64 -8.84
CA GLY A 26 -3.01 6.15 -9.60
C GLY A 26 -1.90 5.51 -8.77
N SER A 27 -0.72 5.38 -9.39
CA SER A 27 0.43 4.64 -8.87
C SER A 27 1.23 5.46 -7.85
N LEU A 28 1.31 4.99 -6.59
CA LEU A 28 2.19 5.60 -5.58
C LEU A 28 3.63 5.61 -6.04
N THR A 29 4.07 4.51 -6.67
CA THR A 29 5.42 4.36 -7.19
C THR A 29 5.77 5.50 -8.12
N GLN A 30 4.88 5.85 -9.06
CA GLN A 30 5.13 6.93 -9.99
C GLN A 30 5.20 8.27 -9.25
N GLN A 31 4.24 8.54 -8.37
CA GLN A 31 4.20 9.79 -7.59
C GLN A 31 5.44 9.98 -6.72
N LEU A 32 5.90 8.94 -6.02
CA LEU A 32 7.12 9.01 -5.21
C LEU A 32 8.37 9.17 -6.09
N THR A 33 8.42 8.49 -7.23
CA THR A 33 9.54 8.63 -8.19
C THR A 33 9.64 10.06 -8.71
N ASP A 34 8.53 10.64 -9.15
CA ASP A 34 8.50 12.01 -9.68
C ASP A 34 8.86 13.02 -8.59
N PHE A 35 8.32 12.82 -7.38
CA PHE A 35 8.57 13.70 -6.25
C PHE A 35 10.02 13.64 -5.73
N ALA A 36 10.67 12.49 -5.88
CA ALA A 36 12.08 12.28 -5.55
C ALA A 36 13.05 12.61 -6.70
N GLY A 37 12.58 13.28 -7.77
CA GLY A 37 13.44 13.67 -8.90
C GLY A 37 13.94 12.48 -9.72
N GLY A 38 13.14 11.41 -9.83
CA GLY A 38 13.47 10.19 -10.56
C GLY A 38 14.10 9.08 -9.72
N VAL A 39 14.41 9.34 -8.44
CA VAL A 39 14.99 8.34 -7.54
C VAL A 39 13.90 7.54 -6.85
N PHE A 40 13.91 6.22 -7.01
CA PHE A 40 12.99 5.34 -6.30
C PHE A 40 13.58 3.96 -6.09
N LYS A 41 13.43 3.42 -4.87
CA LYS A 41 13.94 2.09 -4.52
C LYS A 41 12.93 1.33 -3.67
N VAL A 42 12.73 0.05 -4.02
CA VAL A 42 11.99 -0.90 -3.18
C VAL A 42 12.98 -1.80 -2.46
N GLN A 43 12.80 -1.95 -1.15
CA GLN A 43 13.54 -2.91 -0.33
C GLN A 43 12.55 -3.92 0.27
N PRO A 44 12.53 -5.18 -0.22
CA PRO A 44 11.76 -6.24 0.42
C PRO A 44 12.18 -6.44 1.87
N ILE A 45 11.20 -6.61 2.76
CA ILE A 45 11.40 -6.89 4.18
C ILE A 45 11.14 -8.38 4.42
N GLU A 46 9.92 -8.81 4.12
CA GLU A 46 9.48 -10.19 4.34
C GLU A 46 8.42 -10.61 3.35
N GLU A 47 8.33 -11.92 3.12
CA GLU A 47 7.26 -12.52 2.34
C GLU A 47 6.82 -13.82 3.04
N HIS A 48 5.52 -13.95 3.32
CA HIS A 48 5.00 -15.08 4.09
C HIS A 48 3.54 -15.39 3.76
N TYR A 49 3.06 -16.55 4.19
CA TYR A 49 1.65 -16.91 4.11
C TYR A 49 0.94 -16.54 5.42
N GLN A 50 -0.17 -15.80 5.33
CA GLN A 50 -1.02 -15.47 6.49
C GLN A 50 -2.50 -15.73 6.18
N ARG A 51 -3.30 -16.01 7.20
CA ARG A 51 -4.77 -16.01 7.04
C ARG A 51 -5.27 -14.56 6.95
N LEU A 52 -6.31 -14.35 6.13
CA LEU A 52 -6.95 -13.04 6.04
C LEU A 52 -7.57 -12.63 7.38
N LEU A 53 -7.37 -11.37 7.76
CA LEU A 53 -8.16 -10.76 8.82
C LEU A 53 -9.64 -10.74 8.40
N ARG A 54 -10.55 -10.95 9.35
CA ARG A 54 -11.99 -10.97 9.06
C ARG A 54 -12.46 -9.68 8.37
N ALA A 55 -11.98 -8.52 8.83
CA ALA A 55 -12.32 -7.23 8.24
C ALA A 55 -11.85 -7.10 6.78
N ASP A 56 -10.67 -7.62 6.46
CA ASP A 56 -10.12 -7.57 5.09
C ASP A 56 -10.84 -8.57 4.18
N ALA A 57 -11.18 -9.75 4.68
CA ALA A 57 -11.97 -10.74 3.97
C ALA A 57 -13.38 -10.20 3.63
N GLN A 58 -14.05 -9.56 4.60
CA GLN A 58 -15.32 -8.88 4.38
C GLN A 58 -15.20 -7.76 3.35
N TRP A 59 -14.17 -6.91 3.47
CA TRP A 59 -13.96 -5.80 2.54
C TRP A 59 -13.69 -6.28 1.10
N MET A 60 -12.98 -7.39 0.92
CA MET A 60 -12.79 -8.00 -0.40
C MET A 60 -14.01 -8.79 -0.91
N ASN A 61 -15.03 -9.01 -0.08
CA ASN A 61 -16.11 -9.96 -0.31
C ASN A 61 -15.58 -11.38 -0.61
N MET A 62 -14.74 -11.90 0.28
CA MET A 62 -14.10 -13.22 0.18
C MET A 62 -14.25 -14.04 1.47
N PRO A 63 -14.21 -15.38 1.40
CA PRO A 63 -14.25 -16.21 2.60
C PRO A 63 -13.02 -15.99 3.49
N HIS A 64 -13.23 -15.80 4.79
CA HIS A 64 -12.16 -15.55 5.78
C HIS A 64 -11.21 -16.74 5.99
N GLN A 65 -11.58 -17.94 5.52
CA GLN A 65 -10.79 -19.15 5.71
C GLN A 65 -9.59 -19.24 4.76
N HIS A 66 -9.50 -18.37 3.76
CA HIS A 66 -8.42 -18.42 2.80
C HIS A 66 -7.10 -17.83 3.33
N THR A 67 -6.03 -18.53 3.00
CA THR A 67 -4.66 -18.04 3.14
C THR A 67 -4.35 -17.03 2.04
N SER A 68 -3.52 -16.06 2.37
CA SER A 68 -2.98 -15.05 1.48
C SER A 68 -1.46 -15.08 1.48
N TRP A 69 -0.86 -14.77 0.34
CA TRP A 69 0.54 -14.41 0.25
C TRP A 69 0.69 -12.94 0.61
N VAL A 70 1.57 -12.65 1.55
CA VAL A 70 1.88 -11.32 2.05
C VAL A 70 3.28 -10.97 1.62
N ARG A 71 3.45 -9.73 1.19
CA ARG A 71 4.76 -9.14 0.91
C ARG A 71 4.84 -7.80 1.61
N GLU A 72 5.87 -7.60 2.41
CA GLU A 72 6.18 -6.31 3.03
C GLU A 72 7.47 -5.75 2.44
N SER A 73 7.49 -4.44 2.24
CA SER A 73 8.63 -3.73 1.66
C SER A 73 8.69 -2.30 2.15
N TYR A 74 9.89 -1.74 2.20
CA TYR A 74 10.09 -0.30 2.30
C TYR A 74 10.22 0.32 0.92
N LEU A 75 9.62 1.49 0.74
CA LEU A 75 9.79 2.34 -0.43
C LEU A 75 10.60 3.56 -0.04
N TYR A 76 11.67 3.81 -0.78
CA TYR A 76 12.59 4.93 -0.59
C TYR A 76 12.46 5.89 -1.77
N GLY A 77 12.51 7.17 -1.47
CA GLY A 77 12.73 8.23 -2.46
C GLY A 77 14.21 8.58 -2.56
N CYS A 78 14.52 9.88 -2.55
CA CYS A 78 15.88 10.40 -2.60
C CYS A 78 16.63 10.34 -1.25
N ASP A 79 15.93 10.05 -0.15
CA ASP A 79 16.53 9.99 1.19
C ASP A 79 17.03 8.59 1.57
N ALA A 80 17.89 8.54 2.58
CA ALA A 80 18.37 7.30 3.17
C ALA A 80 17.31 6.56 3.99
N GLU A 81 16.33 7.28 4.54
CA GLU A 81 15.24 6.74 5.35
C GLU A 81 14.05 6.30 4.48
N PRO A 82 13.33 5.23 4.86
CA PRO A 82 12.17 4.78 4.11
C PRO A 82 11.03 5.78 4.23
N TRP A 83 10.40 6.10 3.10
CA TRP A 83 9.24 6.99 3.07
C TRP A 83 7.94 6.27 3.35
N VAL A 84 7.80 5.03 2.87
CA VAL A 84 6.57 4.24 2.97
C VAL A 84 6.89 2.80 3.35
N LYS A 85 6.15 2.25 4.32
CA LYS A 85 6.05 0.81 4.53
C LYS A 85 4.86 0.29 3.73
N ALA A 86 5.13 -0.55 2.74
CA ALA A 86 4.13 -1.11 1.85
C ALA A 86 3.91 -2.60 2.17
N LYS A 87 2.64 -2.97 2.40
CA LYS A 87 2.20 -4.35 2.61
C LYS A 87 1.16 -4.72 1.55
N SER A 88 1.45 -5.77 0.79
CA SER A 88 0.54 -6.30 -0.21
C SER A 88 0.03 -7.68 0.20
N ILE A 89 -1.28 -7.89 0.14
CA ILE A 89 -1.97 -9.11 0.60
C ILE A 89 -2.73 -9.70 -0.58
N PHE A 90 -2.23 -10.83 -1.10
CA PHE A 90 -2.82 -11.56 -2.23
C PHE A 90 -3.49 -12.84 -1.74
N PRO A 91 -4.84 -12.92 -1.72
CA PRO A 91 -5.54 -14.18 -1.53
C PRO A 91 -5.00 -15.25 -2.49
N ILE A 92 -4.79 -16.49 -2.02
CA ILE A 92 -4.26 -17.55 -2.88
C ILE A 92 -5.16 -17.80 -4.10
N LEU A 93 -6.48 -17.65 -3.95
CA LEU A 93 -7.43 -17.72 -5.08
C LEU A 93 -7.13 -16.65 -6.13
N SER A 94 -6.77 -15.45 -5.70
CA SER A 94 -6.39 -14.34 -6.57
C SER A 94 -5.01 -14.53 -7.20
N LEU A 95 -4.17 -15.44 -6.70
CA LEU A 95 -2.87 -15.77 -7.31
C LEU A 95 -2.99 -16.78 -8.44
N GLN A 96 -4.19 -17.19 -8.84
CA GLN A 96 -4.36 -18.08 -9.99
C GLN A 96 -4.13 -17.27 -11.29
N ARG A 97 -3.47 -17.89 -12.29
CA ARG A 97 -3.21 -17.30 -13.63
C ARG A 97 -2.24 -16.10 -13.62
N ARG A 98 -2.67 -14.92 -14.11
CA ARG A 98 -1.81 -13.75 -14.42
C ARG A 98 -1.22 -13.12 -13.16
N ALA A 99 -1.91 -13.21 -12.04
CA ALA A 99 -1.47 -12.65 -10.76
C ALA A 99 -0.33 -13.45 -10.09
N ARG A 100 0.04 -14.64 -10.61
CA ARG A 100 1.23 -15.38 -10.15
C ARG A 100 2.50 -14.55 -10.25
N LEU A 101 2.56 -13.60 -11.20
CA LEU A 101 3.68 -12.70 -11.35
C LEU A 101 3.98 -11.94 -10.05
N PHE A 102 2.94 -11.58 -9.26
CA PHE A 102 3.09 -10.82 -8.00
C PHE A 102 3.83 -11.59 -6.92
N LYS A 103 3.88 -12.92 -7.00
CA LYS A 103 4.73 -13.74 -6.12
C LYS A 103 6.22 -13.60 -6.47
N HIS A 104 6.57 -13.21 -7.69
CA HIS A 104 7.93 -13.20 -8.22
C HIS A 104 8.47 -11.80 -8.57
N ILE A 105 7.78 -10.72 -8.17
CA ILE A 105 8.19 -9.34 -8.51
C ILE A 105 9.48 -8.89 -7.81
N GLY A 106 9.85 -9.51 -6.69
CA GLY A 106 11.06 -9.19 -5.95
C GLY A 106 11.12 -7.70 -5.58
N LYS A 107 12.13 -6.99 -6.10
CA LYS A 107 12.34 -5.54 -5.90
C LYS A 107 11.58 -4.65 -6.88
N LYS A 108 10.80 -5.22 -7.80
CA LYS A 108 10.01 -4.41 -8.74
C LYS A 108 8.76 -3.87 -8.06
N PRO A 109 8.45 -2.58 -8.20
CA PRO A 109 7.26 -2.00 -7.58
C PRO A 109 5.99 -2.60 -8.18
N ILE A 110 5.02 -2.87 -7.31
CA ILE A 110 3.77 -3.49 -7.75
C ILE A 110 2.98 -2.59 -8.70
N GLY A 111 3.02 -1.28 -8.46
CA GLY A 111 2.32 -0.28 -9.28
C GLY A 111 2.72 -0.37 -10.76
N TRP A 112 3.99 -0.71 -11.04
CA TRP A 112 4.45 -0.90 -12.41
C TRP A 112 3.62 -1.95 -13.15
N PHE A 113 3.35 -3.11 -12.53
CA PHE A 113 2.56 -4.18 -13.14
C PHE A 113 1.07 -3.88 -13.17
N LEU A 114 0.55 -3.13 -12.19
CA LEU A 114 -0.87 -2.80 -12.11
C LEU A 114 -1.31 -1.78 -13.15
N PHE A 115 -0.44 -0.81 -13.44
CA PHE A 115 -0.79 0.36 -14.26
C PHE A 115 -0.21 0.31 -15.67
N GLN A 116 0.59 -0.70 -16.03
CA GLN A 116 1.28 -0.75 -17.32
C GLN A 116 0.33 -0.68 -18.53
N ARG A 117 -0.88 -1.26 -18.43
CA ARG A 117 -1.88 -1.33 -19.52
C ARG A 117 -3.33 -1.39 -19.02
N THR A 118 -3.56 -1.12 -17.73
CA THR A 118 -4.88 -1.23 -17.11
C THR A 118 -5.07 -0.15 -16.07
N ASN A 119 -6.31 0.30 -15.86
CA ASN A 119 -6.69 1.08 -14.70
C ASN A 119 -7.56 0.20 -13.80
N PRO A 120 -6.98 -0.50 -12.80
CA PRO A 120 -7.73 -1.45 -11.99
C PRO A 120 -8.82 -0.73 -11.18
N ILE A 121 -9.95 -1.41 -10.99
CA ILE A 121 -10.97 -0.93 -10.07
C ILE A 121 -10.35 -0.90 -8.67
N CYS A 122 -10.47 0.25 -8.00
CA CYS A 122 -9.84 0.49 -6.71
C CYS A 122 -10.88 1.03 -5.73
N GLN A 123 -11.08 0.32 -4.62
CA GLN A 123 -11.77 0.85 -3.45
C GLN A 123 -10.73 1.25 -2.41
N ARG A 124 -10.86 2.44 -1.83
CA ARG A 124 -9.88 2.97 -0.89
C ARG A 124 -10.50 3.29 0.46
N ARG A 125 -9.74 3.03 1.52
CA ARG A 125 -9.98 3.58 2.86
C ARG A 125 -8.69 4.16 3.43
N VAL A 126 -8.81 5.13 4.31
CA VAL A 126 -7.70 5.72 5.06
C VAL A 126 -7.89 5.36 6.52
N ILE A 127 -6.83 4.85 7.16
CA ILE A 127 -6.82 4.46 8.56
C ILE A 127 -5.49 4.86 9.20
N LEU A 128 -5.50 5.09 10.50
CA LEU A 128 -4.29 5.21 11.31
C LEU A 128 -3.86 3.83 11.82
N LEU A 129 -2.65 3.40 11.48
CA LEU A 129 -1.99 2.22 12.04
C LEU A 129 -0.88 2.66 13.02
N GLU A 130 -0.29 1.69 13.72
CA GLU A 130 0.82 1.93 14.66
C GLU A 130 2.01 2.67 14.02
N ASP A 131 2.36 2.29 12.78
CA ASP A 131 3.47 2.89 12.03
C ASP A 131 3.12 4.25 11.38
N GLY A 132 1.84 4.66 11.38
CA GLY A 132 1.40 5.94 10.83
C GLY A 132 0.14 5.88 9.96
N TRP A 133 -0.13 7.01 9.30
CA TRP A 133 -1.27 7.15 8.39
C TRP A 133 -1.14 6.22 7.20
N THR A 134 -2.18 5.44 6.98
CA THR A 134 -2.18 4.36 6.00
C THR A 134 -3.33 4.53 5.03
N ARG A 135 -3.02 4.56 3.74
CA ARG A 135 -4.02 4.34 2.71
C ARG A 135 -4.05 2.85 2.39
N GLN A 136 -5.24 2.28 2.41
CA GLN A 136 -5.47 0.90 2.02
C GLN A 136 -6.30 0.90 0.75
N SER A 137 -5.82 0.20 -0.26
CA SER A 137 -6.44 0.10 -1.57
C SER A 137 -6.75 -1.38 -1.87
N CYS A 138 -8.03 -1.70 -2.03
CA CYS A 138 -8.50 -2.99 -2.53
C CYS A 138 -8.63 -2.90 -4.05
N TYR A 139 -7.73 -3.57 -4.76
CA TYR A 139 -7.70 -3.58 -6.21
C TYR A 139 -8.43 -4.81 -6.75
N THR A 140 -9.19 -4.63 -7.82
CA THR A 140 -9.66 -5.71 -8.69
C THR A 140 -8.92 -5.63 -10.02
N TRP A 141 -8.08 -6.60 -10.31
CA TRP A 141 -7.25 -6.67 -11.50
C TRP A 141 -7.41 -8.02 -12.19
N HIS A 142 -7.90 -8.03 -13.43
CA HIS A 142 -8.25 -9.26 -14.16
C HIS A 142 -9.09 -10.26 -13.34
N GLY A 143 -10.10 -9.75 -12.61
CA GLY A 143 -10.97 -10.55 -11.75
C GLY A 143 -10.34 -11.00 -10.41
N CYS A 144 -9.05 -10.74 -10.21
CA CYS A 144 -8.33 -11.05 -8.97
C CYS A 144 -8.40 -9.86 -8.01
N LYS A 145 -8.79 -10.09 -6.75
CA LYS A 145 -8.78 -9.05 -5.72
C LYS A 145 -7.59 -9.18 -4.79
N PHE A 146 -6.98 -8.07 -4.42
CA PHE A 146 -5.91 -8.03 -3.43
C PHE A 146 -5.86 -6.66 -2.76
N ILE A 147 -5.25 -6.60 -1.59
CA ILE A 147 -5.11 -5.37 -0.82
C ILE A 147 -3.66 -4.88 -0.91
N VAL A 148 -3.50 -3.58 -1.08
CA VAL A 148 -2.23 -2.88 -0.89
C VAL A 148 -2.43 -1.87 0.24
N GLN A 149 -1.57 -1.93 1.24
CA GLN A 149 -1.52 -1.03 2.38
C GLN A 149 -0.23 -0.22 2.26
N GLU A 150 -0.35 1.10 2.23
CA GLU A 150 0.78 2.02 2.09
C GLU A 150 0.76 2.95 3.31
N THR A 151 1.62 2.66 4.27
CA THR A 151 1.78 3.45 5.50
C THR A 151 2.89 4.46 5.31
N PHE A 152 2.54 5.75 5.38
CA PHE A 152 3.49 6.85 5.26
C PHE A 152 4.24 7.02 6.59
N LEU A 153 5.56 6.96 6.52
CA LEU A 153 6.44 6.95 7.68
C LEU A 153 6.84 8.39 8.07
N PRO A 154 7.27 8.62 9.33
CA PRO A 154 7.65 9.95 9.81
C PRO A 154 8.68 10.67 8.94
N ALA A 155 9.64 9.95 8.35
CA ALA A 155 10.64 10.52 7.45
C ALA A 155 10.00 11.18 6.21
N PHE A 156 8.96 10.57 5.64
CA PHE A 156 8.23 11.15 4.52
C PHE A 156 7.44 12.39 4.93
N GLU A 157 6.77 12.34 6.09
CA GLU A 157 6.03 13.50 6.62
C GLU A 157 6.95 14.70 6.86
N GLN A 158 8.14 14.47 7.39
CA GLN A 158 9.16 15.50 7.57
C GLN A 158 9.63 16.04 6.22
N PHE A 159 9.91 15.17 5.26
CA PHE A 159 10.36 15.56 3.93
C PHE A 159 9.34 16.46 3.21
N ILE A 160 8.06 16.07 3.17
CA ILE A 160 7.01 16.88 2.51
C ILE A 160 6.80 18.23 3.21
N GLN A 161 6.94 18.29 4.54
CA GLN A 161 6.84 19.56 5.28
C GLN A 161 8.00 20.51 4.95
N GLN A 162 9.21 19.99 4.81
CA GLN A 162 10.38 20.80 4.46
C GLN A 162 10.27 21.32 3.02
N LYS A 163 9.82 20.47 2.09
CA LYS A 163 9.58 20.83 0.68
C LYS A 163 8.53 21.92 0.49
N ILE A 164 7.49 21.97 1.32
CA ILE A 164 6.42 22.98 1.24
C ILE A 164 6.84 24.34 1.83
N LYS A 165 7.80 24.34 2.76
CA LYS A 165 8.33 25.57 3.37
C LYS A 165 9.37 26.28 2.50
N GLN A 166 9.86 25.62 1.45
CA GLN A 166 10.81 26.16 0.47
C GLN A 166 10.05 26.72 -0.74
#